data_AF-A0A8H4PAG3-F1
#
_entry.id   AF-A0A8H4PAG3-F1
#
_cell.length_a   1.000
_cell.length_b   1.000
_cell.length_c   1.000
_cell.angle_alpha   90.00
_cell.angle_beta   90.00
_cell.angle_gamma   90.00
#
_symmetry.space_group_name_H-M   'P 1'
#
loop_
_entity.id
_entity.type
_entity.pdbx_description
1 polymer ?
#
loop_
_entity_poly.entity_id
_entity_poly.type
_entity_poly.pdbx_seq_one_letter_code
_entity_poly.pdbx_strand_id
1 'polypeptide(L)'
;MRSCLYSPGKPSILKFLGVLIVLTLLLAASRQYGSSIEQPPPPQSALTTAINQANAKVNENAYVFYATNDAYACSVLVNIHILRKTYESKHRMLIFVSKDVSSKYRSAFKSLSAEVIQEKPMDLHAESNPEYHGCLLKLAAFRMHEIDPSLKRLLIVEADQLVLKNLDHLFDLPPADIYAPKAYWLSEGRFSSTLMLVQPKPEMWKDIQEMVPYLQPNQYEADVVNDIFAGEVVDLADSYVVLNDHWSEWSLPPWFTPGGSATEDAAPASAIPSQKPTNQELDELSLQSHVIHFSAVGKPWTHDLWEVGELEFEAHEVLHLQWEEWRVRALTLCPAGVIDHL
;
A
#
# COMPACT_ATOMS: atom_id res chain seq x y z
N MET A 1 48.45 -38.92 96.66
CA MET A 1 48.90 -37.57 97.07
C MET A 1 48.34 -36.55 96.09
N ARG A 2 47.62 -35.52 96.58
CA ARG A 2 47.24 -34.21 95.96
C ARG A 2 46.46 -34.27 94.61
N SER A 3 45.17 -33.96 94.48
CA SER A 3 44.33 -32.75 94.74
C SER A 3 44.35 -31.65 93.65
N CYS A 4 43.14 -31.11 93.40
CA CYS A 4 42.66 -29.99 92.54
C CYS A 4 42.32 -30.36 91.08
N LEU A 5 41.06 -30.60 90.64
CA LEU A 5 39.78 -29.83 90.61
C LEU A 5 39.83 -28.52 89.79
N TYR A 6 39.23 -28.55 88.59
CA TYR A 6 38.90 -27.43 87.72
C TYR A 6 37.36 -27.39 87.56
N SER A 7 36.75 -26.21 87.65
CA SER A 7 35.30 -25.97 87.61
C SER A 7 34.78 -25.79 86.16
N PRO A 8 33.55 -26.20 85.81
CA PRO A 8 33.02 -26.08 84.46
C PRO A 8 32.29 -24.75 84.21
N GLY A 9 32.59 -24.11 83.07
CA GLY A 9 31.82 -22.97 82.53
C GLY A 9 30.57 -23.43 81.78
N LYS A 10 29.42 -22.81 82.07
CA LYS A 10 28.12 -23.02 81.40
C LYS A 10 28.16 -22.60 79.92
N PRO A 11 27.61 -23.36 78.97
CA PRO A 11 27.31 -22.85 77.63
C PRO A 11 26.00 -22.04 77.63
N SER A 12 26.05 -20.88 76.98
CA SER A 12 25.00 -19.87 76.91
C SER A 12 23.91 -20.25 75.89
N ILE A 13 22.72 -20.58 76.38
CA ILE A 13 21.50 -20.84 75.59
C ILE A 13 21.10 -19.62 74.72
N LEU A 14 21.53 -18.41 75.09
CA LEU A 14 21.21 -17.17 74.36
C LEU A 14 21.84 -17.08 72.95
N LYS A 15 22.97 -17.75 72.70
CA LYS A 15 23.63 -17.72 71.38
C LYS A 15 22.89 -18.57 70.33
N PHE A 16 22.18 -19.61 70.75
CA PHE A 16 21.43 -20.47 69.83
C PHE A 16 20.09 -19.85 69.40
N LEU A 17 19.42 -19.10 70.29
CA LEU A 17 18.17 -18.43 69.96
C LEU A 17 18.38 -17.29 68.95
N GLY A 18 19.47 -16.54 69.07
CA GLY A 18 19.82 -15.46 68.14
C GLY A 18 20.08 -15.95 66.71
N VAL A 19 20.77 -17.09 66.57
CA VAL A 19 21.03 -17.71 65.25
C VAL A 19 19.73 -18.18 64.59
N LEU A 20 18.80 -18.75 65.36
CA LEU A 20 17.52 -19.23 64.84
C LEU A 20 16.61 -18.08 64.35
N ILE A 21 16.62 -16.95 65.06
CA ILE A 21 15.86 -15.74 64.67
C ILE A 21 16.46 -15.10 63.41
N VAL A 22 17.78 -15.04 63.29
CA VAL A 22 18.45 -14.53 62.08
C VAL A 22 18.19 -15.45 60.88
N LEU A 23 18.22 -16.78 61.07
CA LEU A 23 17.91 -17.72 60.00
C LEU A 23 16.45 -17.61 59.52
N THR A 24 15.50 -17.45 60.44
CA THR A 24 14.08 -17.32 60.10
C THR A 24 13.77 -15.99 59.42
N LEU A 25 14.42 -14.89 59.83
CA LEU A 25 14.31 -13.60 59.15
C LEU A 25 14.95 -13.63 57.75
N LEU A 26 16.09 -14.31 57.56
CA LEU A 26 16.70 -14.50 56.24
C LEU A 26 15.84 -15.39 55.32
N LEU A 27 15.19 -16.41 55.86
CA LEU A 27 14.25 -17.27 55.11
C LEU A 27 12.93 -16.56 54.77
N ALA A 28 12.47 -15.63 55.61
CA ALA A 28 11.31 -14.79 55.32
C ALA A 28 11.64 -13.71 54.27
N ALA A 29 12.82 -13.10 54.36
CA ALA A 29 13.31 -12.13 53.38
C ALA A 29 13.55 -12.78 52.00
N SER A 30 14.06 -14.01 51.94
CA SER A 30 14.22 -14.74 50.68
C SER A 30 12.89 -15.20 50.06
N ARG A 31 11.84 -15.41 50.87
CA ARG A 31 10.47 -15.63 50.36
C ARG A 31 9.84 -14.37 49.76
N GLN A 32 10.12 -13.19 50.29
CA GLN A 32 9.66 -11.91 49.72
C GLN A 32 10.48 -11.45 48.51
N TYR A 33 11.75 -11.88 48.41
CA TYR A 33 12.62 -11.62 47.26
C TYR A 33 12.56 -12.71 46.17
N GLY A 34 11.61 -13.64 46.27
CA GLY A 34 11.11 -14.42 45.14
C GLY A 34 10.30 -13.51 44.21
N SER A 35 10.96 -12.49 43.68
CA SER A 35 10.46 -11.63 42.64
C SER A 35 9.97 -12.49 41.47
N SER A 36 8.78 -12.15 40.99
CA SER A 36 8.25 -12.60 39.71
C SER A 36 9.23 -12.20 38.61
N ILE A 37 10.27 -13.02 38.38
CA ILE A 37 10.96 -13.04 37.11
C ILE A 37 9.98 -13.78 36.19
N GLU A 38 9.13 -13.00 35.52
CA GLU A 38 8.38 -13.48 34.38
C GLU A 38 9.42 -14.00 33.38
N GLN A 39 9.53 -15.33 33.29
CA GLN A 39 10.45 -15.94 32.34
C GLN A 39 10.04 -15.45 30.96
N PRO A 40 10.98 -14.94 30.12
CA PRO A 40 10.64 -14.58 28.77
C PRO A 40 9.97 -15.79 28.09
N PRO A 41 8.87 -15.57 27.36
CA PRO A 41 8.11 -16.65 26.74
C PRO A 41 9.07 -17.59 26.00
N PRO A 42 8.89 -18.94 26.11
CA PRO A 42 9.76 -19.86 25.39
C PRO A 42 9.78 -19.49 23.90
N PRO A 43 10.91 -19.64 23.19
CA PRO A 43 11.10 -19.12 21.83
C PRO A 43 10.00 -19.57 20.84
N GLN A 44 9.40 -20.74 21.07
CA GLN A 44 8.24 -21.23 20.31
C GLN A 44 6.98 -20.37 20.47
N SER A 45 6.70 -19.84 21.67
CA SER A 45 5.53 -18.99 21.92
C SER A 45 5.70 -17.56 21.39
N ALA A 46 6.91 -17.01 21.46
CA ALA A 46 7.24 -15.73 20.83
C ALA A 46 7.14 -15.83 19.29
N LEU A 47 7.67 -16.90 18.70
CA LEU A 47 7.57 -17.17 17.26
C LEU A 47 6.13 -17.37 16.81
N THR A 48 5.33 -18.16 17.55
CA THR A 48 3.91 -18.37 17.25
C THR A 48 3.13 -17.06 17.33
N THR A 49 3.43 -16.21 18.33
CA THR A 49 2.81 -14.90 18.48
C THR A 49 3.17 -13.98 17.30
N ALA A 50 4.44 -13.92 16.91
CA ALA A 50 4.90 -13.13 15.76
C ALA A 50 4.27 -13.60 14.44
N ILE A 51 4.17 -14.92 14.21
CA ILE A 51 3.49 -15.50 13.05
C ILE A 51 2.00 -15.13 13.05
N ASN A 52 1.32 -15.26 14.18
CA ASN A 52 -0.09 -14.90 14.29
C ASN A 52 -0.32 -13.40 14.07
N GLN A 53 0.56 -12.54 14.57
CA GLN A 53 0.51 -11.10 14.32
C GLN A 53 0.75 -10.76 12.85
N ALA A 54 1.75 -11.39 12.21
CA ALA A 54 2.01 -11.21 10.78
C ALA A 54 0.81 -11.66 9.94
N ASN A 55 0.24 -12.84 10.24
CA ASN A 55 -0.96 -13.34 9.57
C ASN A 55 -2.18 -12.45 9.79
N ALA A 56 -2.37 -11.93 11.01
CA ALA A 56 -3.44 -10.98 11.31
C ALA A 56 -3.25 -9.70 10.48
N LYS A 57 -2.04 -9.13 10.45
CA LYS A 57 -1.72 -7.93 9.66
C LYS A 57 -1.97 -8.13 8.17
N VAL A 58 -1.62 -9.29 7.63
CA VAL A 58 -1.89 -9.64 6.23
C VAL A 58 -3.39 -9.66 5.93
N ASN A 59 -4.20 -10.18 6.86
CA ASN A 59 -5.65 -10.29 6.71
C ASN A 59 -6.41 -9.00 7.01
N GLU A 60 -5.83 -8.10 7.79
CA GLU A 60 -6.37 -6.77 8.12
C GLU A 60 -6.04 -5.72 7.04
N ASN A 61 -5.23 -6.05 6.04
CA ASN A 61 -4.80 -5.11 5.00
C ASN A 61 -5.16 -5.64 3.60
N ALA A 62 -5.50 -4.72 2.70
CA ALA A 62 -5.92 -5.09 1.35
C ALA A 62 -5.40 -4.12 0.28
N TYR A 63 -5.11 -4.66 -0.89
CA TYR A 63 -5.13 -3.90 -2.12
C TYR A 63 -6.58 -3.68 -2.54
N VAL A 64 -6.90 -2.48 -3.00
CA VAL A 64 -8.22 -2.11 -3.50
C VAL A 64 -8.10 -1.59 -4.93
N PHE A 65 -8.83 -2.22 -5.83
CA PHE A 65 -9.00 -1.79 -7.21
C PHE A 65 -10.46 -1.47 -7.47
N TYR A 66 -10.73 -0.81 -8.60
CA TYR A 66 -12.08 -0.58 -9.07
C TYR A 66 -12.18 -0.78 -10.58
N ALA A 67 -13.32 -1.25 -11.08
CA ALA A 67 -13.56 -1.42 -12.51
C ALA A 67 -15.00 -1.06 -12.86
N THR A 68 -15.15 -0.20 -13.87
CA THR A 68 -16.45 0.32 -14.30
C THR A 68 -16.96 -0.33 -15.58
N ASN A 69 -16.11 -1.07 -16.29
CA ASN A 69 -16.41 -1.87 -17.46
C ASN A 69 -15.33 -2.97 -17.62
N ASP A 70 -15.50 -3.82 -18.64
CA ASP A 70 -14.60 -4.95 -18.89
C ASP A 70 -13.16 -4.55 -19.27
N ALA A 71 -12.96 -3.38 -19.90
CA ALA A 71 -11.62 -2.90 -20.26
C ALA A 71 -10.80 -2.53 -19.01
N TYR A 72 -11.38 -1.75 -18.09
CA TYR A 72 -10.77 -1.49 -16.79
C TYR A 72 -10.63 -2.77 -15.97
N ALA A 73 -11.61 -3.68 -16.03
CA ALA A 73 -11.51 -4.97 -15.35
C ALA A 73 -10.35 -5.82 -15.85
N CYS A 74 -10.04 -5.77 -17.15
CA CYS A 74 -8.88 -6.43 -17.72
C CYS A 74 -7.57 -5.88 -17.16
N SER A 75 -7.44 -4.54 -17.10
CA SER A 75 -6.25 -3.93 -16.53
C SER A 75 -6.07 -4.21 -15.04
N VAL A 76 -7.17 -4.22 -14.26
CA VAL A 76 -7.15 -4.67 -12.86
C VAL A 76 -6.70 -6.13 -12.76
N LEU A 77 -7.17 -7.00 -13.67
CA LEU A 77 -6.80 -8.43 -13.66
C LEU A 77 -5.31 -8.63 -13.93
N VAL A 78 -4.72 -7.85 -14.84
CA VAL A 78 -3.27 -7.84 -15.10
C VAL A 78 -2.50 -7.51 -13.82
N ASN A 79 -2.87 -6.42 -13.12
CA ASN A 79 -2.18 -6.00 -11.90
C ASN A 79 -2.37 -6.98 -10.73
N ILE A 80 -3.56 -7.54 -10.54
CA ILE A 80 -3.79 -8.58 -9.53
C ILE A 80 -2.92 -9.79 -9.83
N HIS A 81 -2.81 -10.19 -11.11
CA HIS A 81 -1.94 -11.29 -11.50
C HIS A 81 -0.48 -10.99 -11.17
N ILE A 82 0.03 -9.81 -11.51
CA ILE A 82 1.39 -9.38 -11.17
C ILE A 82 1.62 -9.46 -9.66
N LEU A 83 0.76 -8.83 -8.86
CA LEU A 83 0.87 -8.82 -7.40
C LEU A 83 0.81 -10.23 -6.79
N ARG A 84 -0.09 -11.10 -7.27
CA ARG A 84 -0.29 -12.45 -6.73
C ARG A 84 0.72 -13.47 -7.23
N LYS A 85 1.15 -13.39 -8.48
CA LYS A 85 1.93 -14.44 -9.16
C LYS A 85 3.39 -14.06 -9.36
N THR A 86 3.69 -12.78 -9.54
CA THR A 86 5.07 -12.29 -9.68
C THR A 86 5.63 -11.87 -8.34
N TYR A 87 4.90 -11.06 -7.58
CA TYR A 87 5.35 -10.57 -6.26
C TYR A 87 4.84 -11.38 -5.08
N GLU A 88 4.07 -12.43 -5.34
CA GLU A 88 3.56 -13.39 -4.36
C GLU A 88 2.82 -12.76 -3.15
N SER A 89 2.28 -11.56 -3.31
CA SER A 89 1.61 -10.82 -2.24
C SER A 89 0.54 -11.67 -1.57
N LYS A 90 0.51 -11.63 -0.24
CA LYS A 90 -0.43 -12.40 0.58
C LYS A 90 -1.62 -11.56 1.07
N HIS A 91 -1.54 -10.23 0.95
CA HIS A 91 -2.62 -9.32 1.35
C HIS A 91 -3.92 -9.59 0.59
N ARG A 92 -5.05 -9.18 1.16
CA ARG A 92 -6.34 -9.33 0.48
C ARG A 92 -6.38 -8.46 -0.78
N MET A 93 -7.20 -8.88 -1.76
CA MET A 93 -7.39 -8.16 -3.01
C MET A 93 -8.89 -7.90 -3.15
N LEU A 94 -9.30 -6.64 -3.08
CA LEU A 94 -10.70 -6.22 -3.16
C LEU A 94 -10.90 -5.46 -4.47
N ILE A 95 -11.98 -5.76 -5.19
CA ILE A 95 -12.33 -5.07 -6.43
C ILE A 95 -13.76 -4.56 -6.33
N PHE A 96 -13.90 -3.25 -6.32
CA PHE A 96 -15.18 -2.61 -6.53
C PHE A 96 -15.55 -2.68 -8.02
N VAL A 97 -16.71 -3.25 -8.33
CA VAL A 97 -17.17 -3.35 -9.72
C VAL A 97 -18.51 -2.67 -9.91
N SER A 98 -18.68 -1.95 -11.01
CA SER A 98 -20.00 -1.50 -11.44
C SER A 98 -20.83 -2.71 -11.92
N LYS A 99 -22.11 -2.48 -12.24
CA LYS A 99 -22.96 -3.50 -12.88
C LYS A 99 -22.49 -3.88 -14.29
N ASP A 100 -21.70 -3.03 -14.94
CA ASP A 100 -21.30 -3.16 -16.35
C ASP A 100 -20.04 -4.05 -16.52
N VAL A 101 -19.42 -4.46 -15.42
CA VAL A 101 -18.38 -5.52 -15.43
C VAL A 101 -19.04 -6.89 -15.52
N SER A 102 -18.69 -7.65 -16.56
CA SER A 102 -19.30 -8.93 -16.89
C SER A 102 -18.96 -10.03 -15.88
N SER A 103 -19.82 -11.07 -15.83
CA SER A 103 -19.62 -12.22 -14.95
C SER A 103 -18.34 -13.00 -15.23
N LYS A 104 -17.82 -12.94 -16.48
CA LYS A 104 -16.55 -13.56 -16.86
C LYS A 104 -15.38 -12.92 -16.09
N TYR A 105 -15.28 -11.60 -16.08
CA TYR A 105 -14.25 -10.88 -15.32
C TYR A 105 -14.38 -11.09 -13.82
N ARG A 106 -15.62 -11.04 -13.28
CA ARG A 106 -15.85 -11.34 -11.86
C ARG A 106 -15.39 -12.74 -11.47
N SER A 107 -15.56 -13.72 -12.37
CA SER A 107 -15.07 -15.09 -12.15
C SER A 107 -13.55 -15.17 -12.25
N ALA A 108 -12.94 -14.43 -13.18
CA ALA A 108 -11.49 -14.34 -13.32
C ALA A 108 -10.83 -13.74 -12.05
N PHE A 109 -11.38 -12.66 -11.48
CA PHE A 109 -10.92 -12.11 -10.21
C PHE A 109 -10.96 -13.15 -9.07
N LYS A 110 -12.08 -13.87 -8.93
CA LYS A 110 -12.23 -14.91 -7.91
C LYS A 110 -11.23 -16.06 -8.09
N SER A 111 -10.87 -16.39 -9.33
CA SER A 111 -9.84 -17.42 -9.60
C SER A 111 -8.43 -17.03 -9.12
N LEU A 112 -8.19 -15.73 -8.92
CA LEU A 112 -6.98 -15.18 -8.32
C LEU A 112 -7.14 -14.87 -6.83
N SER A 113 -8.14 -15.46 -6.17
CA SER A 113 -8.46 -15.25 -4.75
C SER A 113 -8.71 -13.76 -4.42
N ALA A 114 -9.36 -13.06 -5.34
CA ALA A 114 -9.77 -11.68 -5.12
C ALA A 114 -11.29 -11.59 -4.85
N GLU A 115 -11.65 -10.69 -3.96
CA GLU A 115 -13.01 -10.47 -3.51
C GLU A 115 -13.65 -9.38 -4.36
N VAL A 116 -14.83 -9.67 -4.89
CA VAL A 116 -15.55 -8.77 -5.80
C VAL A 116 -16.73 -8.16 -5.05
N ILE A 117 -16.73 -6.84 -4.91
CA ILE A 117 -17.80 -6.08 -4.27
C ILE A 117 -18.50 -5.28 -5.35
N GLN A 118 -19.77 -5.59 -5.61
CA GLN A 118 -20.53 -4.81 -6.57
C GLN A 118 -21.08 -3.56 -5.91
N GLU A 119 -20.78 -2.40 -6.46
CA GLU A 119 -21.25 -1.12 -5.96
C GLU A 119 -21.77 -0.24 -7.09
N LYS A 120 -22.65 0.69 -6.72
CA LYS A 120 -23.03 1.80 -7.59
C LYS A 120 -22.10 2.97 -7.25
N PRO A 121 -21.48 3.64 -8.24
CA PRO A 121 -20.80 4.89 -7.97
C PRO A 121 -21.74 5.90 -7.30
N MET A 122 -21.19 6.79 -6.46
CA MET A 122 -21.98 7.87 -5.88
C MET A 122 -22.60 8.73 -6.98
N ASP A 123 -23.79 9.27 -6.72
CA ASP A 123 -24.45 10.16 -7.68
C ASP A 123 -23.75 11.53 -7.65
N LEU A 124 -23.33 12.01 -8.82
CA LEU A 124 -22.80 13.36 -8.99
C LEU A 124 -23.92 14.41 -8.93
N HIS A 125 -23.51 15.67 -8.75
CA HIS A 125 -24.39 16.81 -9.00
C HIS A 125 -24.95 16.76 -10.43
N ALA A 126 -26.18 17.26 -10.63
CA ALA A 126 -26.88 17.15 -11.92
C ALA A 126 -26.15 17.86 -13.09
N GLU A 127 -25.24 18.79 -12.78
CA GLU A 127 -24.45 19.54 -13.76
C GLU A 127 -23.04 18.98 -13.97
N SER A 128 -22.64 17.93 -13.24
CA SER A 128 -21.33 17.28 -13.41
C SER A 128 -21.24 16.53 -14.74
N ASN A 129 -20.04 16.43 -15.31
CA ASN A 129 -19.84 15.66 -16.54
C ASN A 129 -20.13 14.16 -16.28
N PRO A 130 -21.11 13.55 -16.99
CA PRO A 130 -21.50 12.15 -16.83
C PRO A 130 -20.38 11.13 -17.03
N GLU A 131 -19.35 11.46 -17.83
CA GLU A 131 -18.21 10.58 -18.12
C GLU A 131 -17.42 10.20 -16.85
N TYR A 132 -17.49 11.02 -15.81
CA TYR A 132 -16.76 10.81 -14.56
C TYR A 132 -17.56 10.10 -13.47
N HIS A 133 -18.83 9.74 -13.73
CA HIS A 133 -19.63 8.96 -12.77
C HIS A 133 -18.92 7.66 -12.39
N GLY A 134 -18.23 7.03 -13.34
CA GLY A 134 -17.48 5.79 -13.09
C GLY A 134 -16.34 5.97 -12.08
N CYS A 135 -15.64 7.10 -12.12
CA CYS A 135 -14.46 7.37 -11.28
C CYS A 135 -14.81 7.43 -9.79
N LEU A 136 -16.03 7.87 -9.45
CA LEU A 136 -16.48 7.92 -8.05
C LEU A 136 -16.62 6.54 -7.40
N LEU A 137 -16.62 5.45 -8.17
CA LEU A 137 -16.63 4.10 -7.61
C LEU A 137 -15.44 3.87 -6.66
N LYS A 138 -14.31 4.52 -6.95
CA LYS A 138 -13.11 4.49 -6.11
C LYS A 138 -13.36 4.98 -4.68
N LEU A 139 -14.22 5.98 -4.50
CA LEU A 139 -14.54 6.55 -3.19
C LEU A 139 -15.24 5.53 -2.28
N ALA A 140 -15.83 4.45 -2.83
CA ALA A 140 -16.39 3.37 -2.02
C ALA A 140 -15.35 2.71 -1.09
N ALA A 141 -14.05 2.83 -1.40
CA ALA A 141 -12.98 2.37 -0.52
C ALA A 141 -13.00 3.05 0.87
N PHE A 142 -13.38 4.33 0.95
CA PHE A 142 -13.48 5.04 2.24
C PHE A 142 -14.63 4.52 3.11
N ARG A 143 -15.65 3.89 2.51
CA ARG A 143 -16.75 3.21 3.20
C ARG A 143 -16.39 1.80 3.70
N MET A 144 -15.17 1.31 3.48
CA MET A 144 -14.84 -0.07 3.88
C MET A 144 -14.95 -0.34 5.38
N HIS A 145 -14.86 0.68 6.22
CA HIS A 145 -15.10 0.54 7.65
C HIS A 145 -16.56 0.09 7.98
N GLU A 146 -17.52 0.31 7.07
CA GLU A 146 -18.90 -0.21 7.18
C GLU A 146 -19.05 -1.60 6.53
N ILE A 147 -18.33 -1.84 5.42
CA ILE A 147 -18.47 -3.05 4.60
C ILE A 147 -17.71 -4.24 5.23
N ASP A 148 -16.47 -3.99 5.66
CA ASP A 148 -15.61 -4.96 6.33
C ASP A 148 -14.77 -4.26 7.40
N PRO A 149 -15.29 -4.18 8.65
CA PRO A 149 -14.60 -3.53 9.78
C PRO A 149 -13.30 -4.22 10.22
N SER A 150 -12.96 -5.40 9.66
CA SER A 150 -11.70 -6.07 9.96
C SER A 150 -10.52 -5.45 9.22
N LEU A 151 -10.78 -4.70 8.14
CA LEU A 151 -9.77 -4.02 7.35
C LEU A 151 -9.33 -2.72 8.03
N LYS A 152 -8.02 -2.56 8.14
CA LYS A 152 -7.37 -1.41 8.77
C LYS A 152 -6.66 -0.52 7.78
N ARG A 153 -6.02 -1.08 6.74
CA ARG A 153 -5.34 -0.29 5.71
C ARG A 153 -5.63 -0.80 4.32
N LEU A 154 -5.89 0.14 3.43
CA LEU A 154 -6.27 -0.10 2.04
C LEU A 154 -5.27 0.59 1.13
N LEU A 155 -4.55 -0.17 0.31
CA LEU A 155 -3.76 0.40 -0.78
C LEU A 155 -4.64 0.45 -2.02
N ILE A 156 -5.20 1.63 -2.27
CA ILE A 156 -6.04 1.93 -3.43
C ILE A 156 -5.12 2.16 -4.62
N VAL A 157 -5.31 1.40 -5.69
CA VAL A 157 -4.52 1.45 -6.93
C VAL A 157 -5.47 1.70 -8.10
N GLU A 158 -5.09 2.62 -8.98
CA GLU A 158 -5.91 2.94 -10.14
C GLU A 158 -5.90 1.82 -11.19
N ALA A 159 -6.99 1.69 -11.94
CA ALA A 159 -7.16 0.60 -12.88
C ALA A 159 -6.29 0.72 -14.13
N ASP A 160 -5.92 1.94 -14.54
CA ASP A 160 -5.09 2.23 -15.71
C ASP A 160 -3.61 2.42 -15.36
N GLN A 161 -3.14 1.61 -14.42
CA GLN A 161 -1.75 1.54 -14.03
C GLN A 161 -1.11 0.18 -14.37
N LEU A 162 0.22 0.11 -14.34
CA LEU A 162 1.00 -1.13 -14.39
C LEU A 162 1.97 -1.18 -13.21
N VAL A 163 1.77 -2.15 -12.32
CA VAL A 163 2.64 -2.39 -11.15
C VAL A 163 3.96 -3.02 -11.62
N LEU A 164 5.09 -2.38 -11.31
CA LEU A 164 6.44 -2.81 -11.67
C LEU A 164 7.25 -3.37 -10.49
N LYS A 165 6.76 -3.21 -9.25
CA LYS A 165 7.45 -3.64 -8.02
C LYS A 165 6.46 -4.15 -6.97
N ASN A 166 6.95 -4.92 -6.00
CA ASN A 166 6.17 -5.26 -4.80
C ASN A 166 5.86 -3.97 -4.01
N LEU A 167 4.64 -3.84 -3.51
CA LEU A 167 4.14 -2.68 -2.75
C LEU A 167 3.71 -3.05 -1.31
N ASP A 168 3.93 -4.29 -0.88
CA ASP A 168 3.44 -4.81 0.41
C ASP A 168 4.04 -4.03 1.59
N HIS A 169 5.29 -3.56 1.46
CA HIS A 169 5.97 -2.78 2.49
C HIS A 169 5.26 -1.46 2.80
N LEU A 170 4.39 -0.95 1.93
CA LEU A 170 3.58 0.24 2.23
C LEU A 170 2.64 0.00 3.42
N PHE A 171 2.16 -1.23 3.61
CA PHE A 171 1.33 -1.58 4.78
C PHE A 171 2.11 -1.55 6.11
N ASP A 172 3.44 -1.50 6.06
CA ASP A 172 4.33 -1.41 7.21
C ASP A 172 4.69 0.02 7.62
N LEU A 173 4.28 1.03 6.84
CA LEU A 173 4.50 2.44 7.19
C LEU A 173 3.90 2.79 8.57
N PRO A 174 4.37 3.86 9.24
CA PRO A 174 3.73 4.32 10.46
C PRO A 174 2.21 4.58 10.30
N PRO A 175 1.44 4.64 11.40
CA PRO A 175 0.05 5.04 11.33
C PRO A 175 -0.10 6.48 10.82
N ALA A 176 -0.86 6.64 9.74
CA ALA A 176 -1.40 7.92 9.26
C ALA A 176 -2.69 7.64 8.49
N ASP A 177 -3.51 8.67 8.30
CA ASP A 177 -4.84 8.52 7.71
C ASP A 177 -4.75 8.28 6.21
N ILE A 178 -3.85 9.01 5.54
CA ILE A 178 -3.55 8.84 4.12
C ILE A 178 -2.04 8.96 3.88
N TYR A 179 -1.51 8.04 3.07
CA TYR A 179 -0.27 8.25 2.35
C TYR A 179 -0.54 8.29 0.84
N ALA A 180 0.08 9.24 0.13
CA ALA A 180 -0.02 9.35 -1.33
C ALA A 180 1.22 10.05 -1.90
N PRO A 181 1.65 9.73 -3.14
CA PRO A 181 2.71 10.49 -3.80
C PRO A 181 2.16 11.84 -4.30
N LYS A 182 3.03 12.77 -4.66
CA LYS A 182 2.58 14.02 -5.28
C LYS A 182 2.14 13.77 -6.72
N ALA A 183 1.13 14.50 -7.15
CA ALA A 183 0.81 14.64 -8.56
C ALA A 183 1.80 15.65 -9.17
N TYR A 184 3.07 15.27 -9.32
CA TYR A 184 4.16 16.18 -9.71
C TYR A 184 3.96 16.84 -11.09
N TRP A 185 3.06 16.30 -11.91
CA TRP A 185 2.63 16.86 -13.19
C TRP A 185 1.62 18.02 -13.04
N LEU A 186 1.10 18.26 -11.85
CA LEU A 186 0.21 19.37 -11.52
C LEU A 186 0.98 20.48 -10.78
N SER A 187 0.67 21.73 -11.10
CA SER A 187 1.39 22.90 -10.58
C SER A 187 1.06 23.27 -9.11
N GLU A 188 0.16 22.55 -8.44
CA GLU A 188 -0.52 23.01 -7.23
C GLU A 188 -0.20 22.22 -5.95
N GLY A 189 0.89 21.44 -5.94
CA GLY A 189 1.26 20.66 -4.75
C GLY A 189 0.20 19.63 -4.32
N ARG A 190 -0.67 19.24 -5.26
CA ARG A 190 -1.73 18.25 -5.08
C ARG A 190 -1.11 16.87 -4.94
N PHE A 191 -1.72 16.01 -4.13
CA PHE A 191 -1.34 14.61 -4.11
C PHE A 191 -2.05 13.83 -5.21
N SER A 192 -1.40 12.78 -5.70
CA SER A 192 -1.98 11.89 -6.68
C SER A 192 -2.94 10.94 -5.98
N SER A 193 -4.22 10.98 -6.34
CA SER A 193 -5.18 10.01 -5.84
C SER A 193 -5.00 8.63 -6.51
N THR A 194 -4.18 8.51 -7.55
CA THR A 194 -4.04 7.28 -8.35
C THR A 194 -3.40 6.13 -7.57
N LEU A 195 -2.69 6.43 -6.49
CA LEU A 195 -2.18 5.48 -5.50
C LEU A 195 -2.32 6.08 -4.11
N MET A 196 -3.10 5.45 -3.24
CA MET A 196 -3.29 5.94 -1.86
C MET A 196 -3.31 4.77 -0.87
N LEU A 197 -2.53 4.88 0.21
CA LEU A 197 -2.69 4.02 1.37
C LEU A 197 -3.58 4.73 2.39
N VAL A 198 -4.80 4.24 2.56
CA VAL A 198 -5.82 4.86 3.40
C VAL A 198 -6.12 3.99 4.62
N GLN A 199 -6.27 4.62 5.78
CA GLN A 199 -6.91 4.02 6.95
C GLN A 199 -8.36 4.52 7.02
N PRO A 200 -9.34 3.76 6.50
CA PRO A 200 -10.71 4.25 6.38
C PRO A 200 -11.35 4.48 7.77
N LYS A 201 -12.00 5.64 7.94
CA LYS A 201 -12.72 6.00 9.16
C LYS A 201 -14.11 6.58 8.85
N PRO A 202 -15.08 6.49 9.79
CA PRO A 202 -16.42 7.05 9.61
C PRO A 202 -16.45 8.52 9.20
N GLU A 203 -15.60 9.34 9.80
CA GLU A 203 -15.49 10.77 9.51
C GLU A 203 -15.08 11.04 8.06
N MET A 204 -14.08 10.35 7.53
CA MET A 204 -13.61 10.53 6.15
C MET A 204 -14.71 10.21 5.13
N TRP A 205 -15.47 9.15 5.38
CA TRP A 205 -16.58 8.77 4.51
C TRP A 205 -17.71 9.79 4.58
N LYS A 206 -18.03 10.28 5.78
CA LYS A 206 -19.02 11.34 5.98
C LYS A 206 -18.64 12.61 5.22
N ASP A 207 -17.38 13.04 5.29
CA ASP A 207 -16.91 14.25 4.60
C ASP A 207 -17.00 14.10 3.08
N ILE A 208 -16.68 12.91 2.55
CA ILE A 208 -16.89 12.58 1.12
C ILE A 208 -18.38 12.66 0.75
N GLN A 209 -19.27 12.10 1.56
CA GLN A 209 -20.71 12.14 1.32
C GLN A 209 -21.27 13.56 1.33
N GLU A 210 -20.70 14.44 2.16
CA GLU A 210 -21.08 15.85 2.21
C GLU A 210 -20.53 16.64 1.02
N MET A 211 -19.33 16.33 0.51
CA MET A 211 -18.69 17.08 -0.57
C MET A 211 -19.17 16.71 -1.98
N VAL A 212 -19.34 15.40 -2.28
CA VAL A 212 -19.67 14.91 -3.63
C VAL A 212 -20.89 15.59 -4.28
N PRO A 213 -22.00 15.87 -3.56
CA PRO A 213 -23.15 16.56 -4.13
C PRO A 213 -22.90 18.01 -4.59
N TYR A 214 -21.80 18.64 -4.16
CA TYR A 214 -21.45 20.03 -4.49
C TYR A 214 -20.30 20.16 -5.50
N LEU A 215 -19.84 19.05 -6.07
CA LEU A 215 -18.78 19.06 -7.07
C LEU A 215 -19.17 19.93 -8.27
N GLN A 216 -18.27 20.83 -8.63
CA GLN A 216 -18.43 21.64 -9.83
C GLN A 216 -18.33 20.77 -11.09
N PRO A 217 -18.86 21.22 -12.24
CA PRO A 217 -18.89 20.42 -13.46
C PRO A 217 -17.54 19.87 -13.95
N ASN A 218 -16.45 20.56 -13.61
CA ASN A 218 -15.08 20.25 -13.98
C ASN A 218 -14.24 19.66 -12.82
N GLN A 219 -14.87 19.35 -11.67
CA GLN A 219 -14.21 18.68 -10.55
C GLN A 219 -14.49 17.17 -10.58
N TYR A 220 -13.49 16.41 -10.18
CA TYR A 220 -13.45 14.95 -10.25
C TYR A 220 -13.14 14.34 -8.88
N GLU A 221 -12.99 13.01 -8.83
CA GLU A 221 -12.63 12.30 -7.59
C GLU A 221 -11.33 12.82 -6.97
N ALA A 222 -10.32 13.08 -7.80
CA ALA A 222 -9.04 13.63 -7.34
C ALA A 222 -9.23 14.99 -6.66
N ASP A 223 -10.22 15.79 -7.10
CA ASP A 223 -10.56 17.07 -6.50
C ASP A 223 -11.26 16.91 -5.16
N VAL A 224 -12.20 15.96 -5.04
CA VAL A 224 -12.82 15.62 -3.75
C VAL A 224 -11.75 15.29 -2.70
N VAL A 225 -10.85 14.36 -3.02
CA VAL A 225 -9.89 13.89 -2.02
C VAL A 225 -8.82 14.94 -1.71
N ASN A 226 -8.39 15.74 -2.68
CA ASN A 226 -7.45 16.83 -2.42
C ASN A 226 -8.10 17.95 -1.60
N ASP A 227 -9.35 18.32 -1.90
CA ASP A 227 -10.04 19.40 -1.19
C ASP A 227 -10.35 19.03 0.27
N ILE A 228 -10.65 17.76 0.56
CA ILE A 228 -10.93 17.28 1.92
C ILE A 228 -9.62 16.98 2.68
N PHE A 229 -8.69 16.25 2.08
CA PHE A 229 -7.62 15.58 2.82
C PHE A 229 -6.22 16.17 2.62
N ALA A 230 -6.01 17.22 1.81
CA ALA A 230 -4.66 17.75 1.55
C ALA A 230 -3.87 18.12 2.83
N GLY A 231 -4.54 18.47 3.93
CA GLY A 231 -3.89 18.76 5.23
C GLY A 231 -3.50 17.54 6.05
N GLU A 232 -3.92 16.33 5.65
CA GLU A 232 -3.76 15.07 6.41
C GLU A 232 -2.85 14.06 5.70
N VAL A 233 -2.53 14.29 4.43
CA VAL A 233 -1.70 13.39 3.63
C VAL A 233 -0.24 13.42 4.08
N VAL A 234 0.34 12.23 4.25
CA VAL A 234 1.77 12.04 4.37
C VAL A 234 2.35 11.65 3.01
N ASP A 235 3.38 12.37 2.56
CA ASP A 235 3.99 12.16 1.25
C ASP A 235 4.59 10.73 1.14
N LEU A 236 4.27 10.05 0.03
CA LEU A 236 5.09 8.96 -0.50
C LEU A 236 6.07 9.53 -1.52
N ALA A 237 7.17 8.82 -1.76
CA ALA A 237 8.07 9.20 -2.85
C ALA A 237 7.32 9.22 -4.19
N ASP A 238 7.60 10.22 -5.02
CA ASP A 238 6.90 10.37 -6.31
C ASP A 238 7.21 9.21 -7.28
N SER A 239 8.29 8.47 -7.05
CA SER A 239 8.64 7.23 -7.77
C SER A 239 7.59 6.11 -7.64
N TYR A 240 6.61 6.25 -6.73
CA TYR A 240 5.51 5.31 -6.57
C TYR A 240 4.45 5.42 -7.66
N VAL A 241 4.36 6.56 -8.37
CA VAL A 241 3.47 6.74 -9.52
C VAL A 241 4.20 7.57 -10.56
N VAL A 242 4.50 6.97 -11.71
CA VAL A 242 5.25 7.63 -12.78
C VAL A 242 4.43 7.62 -14.06
N LEU A 243 4.24 8.79 -14.66
CA LEU A 243 3.58 8.93 -15.95
C LEU A 243 4.43 8.28 -17.05
N ASN A 244 3.84 7.45 -17.89
CA ASN A 244 4.57 6.90 -19.03
C ASN A 244 4.90 7.93 -20.12
N ASP A 245 4.28 9.11 -20.06
CA ASP A 245 4.56 10.25 -20.95
C ASP A 245 6.02 10.66 -20.98
N HIS A 246 6.76 10.42 -19.88
CA HIS A 246 8.20 10.67 -19.83
C HIS A 246 9.00 9.94 -20.92
N TRP A 247 8.58 8.74 -21.30
CA TRP A 247 9.23 7.97 -22.36
C TRP A 247 8.72 8.32 -23.77
N SER A 248 7.52 8.89 -23.90
CA SER A 248 7.02 9.46 -25.16
C SER A 248 7.72 10.80 -25.46
N GLU A 249 7.67 11.73 -24.52
CA GLU A 249 8.16 13.10 -24.70
C GLU A 249 9.68 13.24 -24.50
N TRP A 250 10.36 12.18 -24.07
CA TRP A 250 11.75 12.23 -23.62
C TRP A 250 11.94 13.31 -22.56
N SER A 251 11.22 13.16 -21.45
CA SER A 251 11.30 14.06 -20.31
C SER A 251 11.64 13.29 -19.03
N LEU A 252 12.20 13.98 -18.03
CA LEU A 252 12.48 13.42 -16.71
C LEU A 252 11.62 14.16 -15.68
N PRO A 253 10.99 13.45 -14.73
CA PRO A 253 10.20 14.10 -13.71
C PRO A 253 11.10 14.89 -12.72
N PRO A 254 10.58 15.94 -12.06
CA PRO A 254 11.39 16.80 -11.18
C PRO A 254 12.05 16.11 -9.98
N TRP A 255 11.50 14.96 -9.56
CA TRP A 255 12.02 14.16 -8.45
C TRP A 255 13.14 13.19 -8.86
N PHE A 256 13.32 12.94 -10.16
CA PHE A 256 14.29 11.96 -10.63
C PHE A 256 15.72 12.46 -10.46
N THR A 257 16.58 11.57 -9.94
CA THR A 257 18.01 11.80 -9.83
C THR A 257 18.78 10.62 -10.44
N PRO A 258 19.65 10.86 -11.44
CA PRO A 258 20.49 9.82 -12.02
C PRO A 258 21.38 9.15 -10.97
N GLY A 259 21.46 7.82 -11.01
CA GLY A 259 22.19 7.03 -10.00
C GLY A 259 21.63 7.08 -8.57
N GLY A 260 20.49 7.75 -8.33
CA GLY A 260 19.82 7.83 -7.04
C GLY A 260 19.03 6.56 -6.68
N SER A 261 18.67 6.43 -5.39
CA SER A 261 17.72 5.40 -4.95
C SER A 261 16.31 5.99 -4.90
N ALA A 262 15.30 5.19 -5.25
CA ALA A 262 13.89 5.63 -5.33
C ALA A 262 13.26 6.04 -3.98
N THR A 263 14.00 5.96 -2.88
CA THR A 263 13.55 6.16 -1.49
C THR A 263 14.04 7.46 -0.85
N GLU A 264 14.81 8.29 -1.55
CA GLU A 264 15.27 9.58 -1.01
C GLU A 264 14.37 10.72 -1.50
N ASP A 265 13.90 11.56 -0.57
CA ASP A 265 13.27 12.85 -0.86
C ASP A 265 14.29 13.74 -1.56
N ALA A 266 14.35 13.64 -2.89
CA ALA A 266 15.22 14.47 -3.70
C ALA A 266 14.75 15.92 -3.61
N ALA A 267 15.66 16.82 -3.21
CA ALA A 267 15.45 18.25 -3.38
C ALA A 267 15.15 18.54 -4.87
N PRO A 268 14.24 19.48 -5.20
CA PRO A 268 13.88 19.75 -6.57
C PRO A 268 15.13 20.07 -7.38
N ALA A 269 15.36 19.30 -8.45
CA ALA A 269 16.48 19.52 -9.34
C ALA A 269 16.38 20.94 -9.91
N SER A 270 17.23 21.86 -9.42
CA SER A 270 17.30 23.23 -9.90
C SER A 270 18.12 23.28 -11.20
N ALA A 271 17.56 22.78 -12.29
CA ALA A 271 17.92 23.17 -13.66
C ALA A 271 16.99 22.42 -14.62
N ILE A 272 16.31 23.14 -15.49
CA ILE A 272 15.82 22.56 -16.75
C ILE A 272 17.09 22.14 -17.50
N PRO A 273 17.37 20.84 -17.72
CA PRO A 273 18.45 20.48 -18.61
C PRO A 273 18.01 20.93 -19.99
N SER A 274 18.75 21.84 -20.61
CA SER A 274 18.53 22.29 -22.00
C SER A 274 18.81 21.18 -23.04
N GLN A 275 19.04 19.96 -22.58
CA GLN A 275 19.46 18.81 -23.36
C GLN A 275 18.45 17.68 -23.16
N LYS A 276 18.02 17.08 -24.27
CA LYS A 276 17.19 15.88 -24.29
C LYS A 276 17.82 14.80 -23.39
N PRO A 277 17.05 14.13 -22.51
CA PRO A 277 17.53 13.01 -21.71
C PRO A 277 18.20 11.94 -22.55
N THR A 278 19.22 11.32 -21.99
CA THR A 278 19.89 10.15 -22.58
C THR A 278 19.04 8.89 -22.40
N ASN A 279 19.27 7.87 -23.24
CA ASN A 279 18.64 6.56 -23.06
C ASN A 279 18.90 6.00 -21.65
N GLN A 280 20.13 6.14 -21.16
CA GLN A 280 20.50 5.65 -19.83
C GLN A 280 19.66 6.31 -18.72
N GLU A 281 19.39 7.62 -18.81
CA GLU A 281 18.55 8.30 -17.81
C GLU A 281 17.11 7.81 -17.84
N LEU A 282 16.55 7.55 -19.03
CA LEU A 282 15.19 7.00 -19.17
C LEU A 282 15.11 5.52 -18.76
N ASP A 283 16.16 4.74 -18.98
CA ASP A 283 16.29 3.38 -18.44
C ASP A 283 16.35 3.40 -16.90
N GLU A 284 17.17 4.28 -16.33
CA GLU A 284 17.28 4.46 -14.87
C GLU A 284 15.95 4.93 -14.26
N LEU A 285 15.22 5.83 -14.92
CA LEU A 285 13.87 6.24 -14.50
C LEU A 285 12.92 5.03 -14.42
N SER A 286 12.98 4.12 -15.41
CA SER A 286 12.17 2.90 -15.42
C SER A 286 12.51 1.99 -14.24
N LEU A 287 13.82 1.82 -13.96
CA LEU A 287 14.30 1.04 -12.83
C LEU A 287 13.90 1.63 -11.47
N GLN A 288 13.76 2.96 -11.37
CA GLN A 288 13.31 3.62 -10.13
C GLN A 288 11.79 3.56 -9.94
N SER A 289 11.01 3.48 -11.02
CA SER A 289 9.54 3.45 -10.99
C SER A 289 8.96 2.23 -10.27
N HIS A 290 7.91 2.41 -9.47
CA HIS A 290 7.18 1.30 -8.84
C HIS A 290 5.85 0.98 -9.54
N VAL A 291 5.17 2.01 -10.04
CA VAL A 291 3.92 1.90 -10.77
C VAL A 291 3.95 2.89 -11.93
N ILE A 292 3.60 2.42 -13.12
CA ILE A 292 3.40 3.26 -14.29
C ILE A 292 1.93 3.65 -14.39
N HIS A 293 1.64 4.92 -14.64
CA HIS A 293 0.31 5.41 -14.99
C HIS A 293 0.27 5.67 -16.49
N PHE A 294 -0.69 5.05 -17.19
CA PHE A 294 -0.83 5.20 -18.65
C PHE A 294 -1.50 6.53 -19.00
N SER A 295 -0.68 7.51 -19.43
CA SER A 295 -1.07 8.85 -19.86
C SER A 295 -0.73 9.17 -21.32
N ALA A 296 0.38 8.64 -21.85
CA ALA A 296 0.75 8.75 -23.27
C ALA A 296 -0.15 7.88 -24.13
N VAL A 297 -0.40 8.26 -25.40
CA VAL A 297 -1.15 7.51 -26.45
C VAL A 297 -2.62 7.21 -26.15
N GLY A 298 -2.99 6.97 -24.89
CA GLY A 298 -4.29 6.48 -24.46
C GLY A 298 -4.14 5.44 -23.36
N LYS A 299 -5.11 4.53 -23.27
CA LYS A 299 -5.09 3.44 -22.28
C LYS A 299 -4.54 2.17 -22.95
N PRO A 300 -3.91 1.24 -22.22
CA PRO A 300 -3.15 0.15 -22.84
C PRO A 300 -4.00 -0.85 -23.65
N TRP A 301 -5.33 -0.81 -23.48
CA TRP A 301 -6.29 -1.56 -24.29
C TRP A 301 -6.76 -0.82 -25.56
N THR A 302 -6.41 0.45 -25.79
CA THR A 302 -6.93 1.24 -26.91
C THR A 302 -6.15 1.07 -28.20
N HIS A 303 -4.86 0.75 -28.12
CA HIS A 303 -3.98 0.57 -29.27
C HIS A 303 -3.21 -0.74 -29.18
N ASP A 304 -3.05 -1.41 -30.32
CA ASP A 304 -2.14 -2.54 -30.46
C ASP A 304 -0.67 -2.11 -30.58
N LEU A 305 0.26 -3.05 -30.45
CA LEU A 305 1.70 -2.72 -30.45
C LEU A 305 2.17 -2.09 -31.77
N TRP A 306 1.53 -2.43 -32.89
CA TRP A 306 1.87 -1.83 -34.17
C TRP A 306 1.40 -0.37 -34.23
N GLU A 307 0.17 -0.10 -33.80
CA GLU A 307 -0.39 1.26 -33.73
C GLU A 307 0.42 2.16 -32.80
N VAL A 308 0.85 1.65 -31.63
CA VAL A 308 1.74 2.40 -30.73
C VAL A 308 3.09 2.65 -31.40
N GLY A 309 3.66 1.66 -32.11
CA GLY A 309 4.88 1.84 -32.89
C GLY A 309 4.80 2.95 -33.95
N GLU A 310 3.65 3.12 -34.57
CA GLU A 310 3.40 4.17 -35.57
C GLU A 310 3.12 5.54 -34.92
N LEU A 311 2.33 5.59 -33.85
CA LEU A 311 1.99 6.83 -33.14
C LEU A 311 3.17 7.40 -32.35
N GLU A 312 4.00 6.52 -31.78
CA GLU A 312 5.11 6.83 -30.89
C GLU A 312 6.44 6.32 -31.46
N PHE A 313 6.63 6.50 -32.77
CA PHE A 313 7.81 6.02 -33.49
C PHE A 313 9.13 6.58 -32.93
N GLU A 314 9.12 7.83 -32.44
CA GLU A 314 10.31 8.48 -31.86
C GLU A 314 10.41 8.30 -30.34
N ALA A 315 9.45 7.64 -29.70
CA ALA A 315 9.48 7.41 -28.25
C ALA A 315 10.63 6.49 -27.84
N HIS A 316 11.01 6.58 -26.57
CA HIS A 316 11.98 5.68 -25.99
C HIS A 316 11.45 4.23 -25.93
N GLU A 317 12.31 3.23 -26.15
CA GLU A 317 11.94 1.80 -26.23
C GLU A 317 11.15 1.31 -25.00
N VAL A 318 11.45 1.85 -23.83
CA VAL A 318 10.73 1.55 -22.58
C VAL A 318 9.22 1.80 -22.69
N LEU A 319 8.75 2.81 -23.44
CA LEU A 319 7.31 3.04 -23.63
C LEU A 319 6.66 1.82 -24.31
N HIS A 320 7.30 1.32 -25.36
CA HIS A 320 6.85 0.15 -26.11
C HIS A 320 6.87 -1.12 -25.25
N LEU A 321 7.93 -1.30 -24.44
CA LEU A 321 8.03 -2.41 -23.49
C LEU A 321 6.93 -2.38 -22.41
N GLN A 322 6.56 -1.20 -21.91
CA GLN A 322 5.44 -1.06 -20.96
C GLN A 322 4.12 -1.49 -21.60
N TRP A 323 3.91 -1.14 -22.87
CA TRP A 323 2.73 -1.56 -23.63
C TRP A 323 2.70 -3.06 -23.90
N GLU A 324 3.83 -3.62 -24.34
CA GLU A 324 4.00 -5.05 -24.60
C GLU A 324 3.74 -5.86 -23.34
N GLU A 325 4.35 -5.48 -22.21
CA GLU A 325 4.20 -6.15 -20.92
C GLU A 325 2.73 -6.22 -20.49
N TRP A 326 1.99 -5.12 -20.64
CA TRP A 326 0.56 -5.11 -20.34
C TRP A 326 -0.24 -5.97 -21.32
N ARG A 327 -0.03 -5.82 -22.63
CA ARG A 327 -0.84 -6.50 -23.67
C ARG A 327 -0.62 -8.01 -23.71
N VAL A 328 0.62 -8.48 -23.58
CA VAL A 328 0.95 -9.91 -23.51
C VAL A 328 0.23 -10.58 -22.33
N ARG A 329 0.21 -9.92 -21.16
CA ARG A 329 -0.50 -10.41 -19.98
C ARG A 329 -2.01 -10.38 -20.20
N ALA A 330 -2.53 -9.27 -20.72
CA ALA A 330 -3.95 -9.11 -20.98
C ALA A 330 -4.49 -10.18 -21.94
N LEU A 331 -3.77 -10.51 -23.03
CA LEU A 331 -4.18 -11.56 -23.98
C LEU A 331 -4.26 -12.94 -23.33
N THR A 332 -3.37 -13.20 -22.36
CA THR A 332 -3.31 -14.48 -21.68
C THR A 332 -4.36 -14.59 -20.58
N LEU A 333 -4.66 -13.48 -19.89
CA LEU A 333 -5.43 -13.48 -18.65
C LEU A 333 -6.88 -13.05 -18.85
N CYS A 334 -7.12 -12.08 -19.72
CA CYS A 334 -8.43 -11.46 -19.86
C CYS A 334 -9.36 -12.33 -20.70
N PRO A 335 -10.65 -12.47 -20.32
CA PRO A 335 -11.68 -12.95 -21.22
C PRO A 335 -11.64 -12.22 -22.58
N ALA A 336 -11.89 -12.95 -23.66
CA ALA A 336 -11.93 -12.39 -25.01
C ALA A 336 -12.95 -11.24 -25.15
N GLY A 337 -12.62 -10.26 -26.00
CA GLY A 337 -13.48 -9.12 -26.34
C GLY A 337 -13.01 -7.75 -25.84
N VAL A 338 -11.94 -7.66 -25.05
CA VAL A 338 -11.26 -6.38 -24.73
C VAL A 338 -10.07 -6.15 -25.64
N ILE A 339 -9.22 -7.16 -25.77
CA ILE A 339 -8.15 -7.22 -26.77
C ILE A 339 -8.13 -8.61 -27.39
N ASP A 340 -7.82 -8.69 -28.68
CA ASP A 340 -7.82 -9.95 -29.43
C ASP A 340 -6.47 -10.22 -30.15
N HIS A 341 -5.54 -9.26 -30.08
CA HIS A 341 -4.19 -9.32 -30.66
C HIS A 341 -3.21 -8.43 -29.90
N LEU A 342 -1.91 -8.64 -30.16
CA LEU A 342 -0.82 -7.86 -29.59
C LEU A 342 -0.78 -6.47 -30.21
#